data_AF-A0A8T2LWR8-F1
#
_entry.id   AF-A0A8T2LWR8-F1
#
_cell.length_a   1.000
_cell.length_b   1.000
_cell.length_c   1.000
_cell.angle_alpha   90.00
_cell.angle_beta   90.00
_cell.angle_gamma   90.00
#
_symmetry.space_group_name_H-M   'P 1'
#
loop_
_entity.id
_entity.type
_entity.pdbx_description
1 polymer ?
#
loop_
_entity_poly.entity_id
_entity_poly.type
_entity_poly.pdbx_seq_one_letter_code
_entity_poly.pdbx_strand_id
1 'polypeptide(L)'
;MSRTRRDGGGVAGEGSGGIMALAGLALVFLTNFYVAEGSRHAVYWNSSNIHLRREGYTLQVNVNDYLDIYCPHYNSSQRGVAEQYVLYMVSYRGYRTCDPQLGFKRWECNRPHAPHAPIKFSEKFQRYSAFSLGYEFHVGHEYYYISTPTHHHGRSCLRLRVYVCCSTAADADDEPQPTEPDYTLRPNIKIDDLDDYDNPEVPKLEKSISGSSPSRDRLLVTVATLFLVTLSIS
;
A
#
# COMPACT_ATOMS: atom_id res chain seq x y z
N MET A 1 82.26 -16.09 -6.29
CA MET A 1 81.41 -15.23 -5.44
C MET A 1 80.52 -14.39 -6.33
N SER A 2 79.21 -14.33 -6.01
CA SER A 2 78.23 -13.25 -6.29
C SER A 2 78.05 -12.74 -7.73
N ARG A 3 76.94 -13.10 -8.42
CA ARG A 3 75.62 -12.40 -8.50
C ARG A 3 75.72 -10.93 -8.98
N THR A 4 75.09 -10.62 -10.12
CA THR A 4 73.79 -9.90 -10.18
C THR A 4 73.17 -9.91 -11.58
N ARG A 5 71.88 -10.26 -11.60
CA ARG A 5 70.87 -10.13 -12.66
C ARG A 5 70.04 -8.87 -12.37
N ARG A 6 69.59 -8.14 -13.39
CA ARG A 6 68.32 -7.39 -13.33
C ARG A 6 67.75 -7.18 -14.73
N ASP A 7 66.82 -8.06 -15.07
CA ASP A 7 65.80 -7.85 -16.10
C ASP A 7 64.84 -6.75 -15.61
N GLY A 8 64.55 -5.77 -16.46
CA GLY A 8 63.46 -4.83 -16.27
C GLY A 8 62.23 -5.34 -17.02
N GLY A 9 61.24 -5.84 -16.30
CA GLY A 9 59.91 -6.16 -16.83
C GLY A 9 58.88 -5.23 -16.20
N GLY A 10 58.35 -4.30 -16.99
CA GLY A 10 57.15 -3.54 -16.64
C GLY A 10 55.91 -4.39 -16.91
N VAL A 11 55.03 -4.52 -15.92
CA VAL A 11 53.71 -5.14 -16.06
C VAL A 11 52.67 -4.03 -16.11
N ALA A 12 51.91 -4.01 -17.20
CA ALA A 12 50.79 -3.10 -17.44
C ALA A 12 49.63 -3.41 -16.47
N GLY A 13 49.04 -2.34 -15.92
CA GLY A 13 47.90 -2.42 -15.02
C GLY A 13 46.61 -2.69 -15.79
N GLU A 14 46.05 -3.88 -15.59
CA GLU A 14 44.74 -4.30 -16.09
C GLU A 14 43.86 -4.62 -14.88
N GLY A 15 42.94 -3.71 -14.51
CA GLY A 15 42.15 -3.91 -13.29
C GLY A 15 41.03 -2.91 -13.00
N SER A 16 40.74 -1.95 -13.89
CA SER A 16 39.76 -0.89 -13.58
C SER A 16 38.33 -1.16 -14.08
N GLY A 17 38.14 -2.07 -15.04
CA GLY A 17 36.83 -2.32 -15.68
C GLY A 17 35.88 -3.18 -14.83
N GLY A 18 36.38 -4.24 -14.18
CA GLY A 18 35.57 -5.14 -13.37
C GLY A 18 35.01 -4.51 -12.09
N ILE A 19 35.75 -3.56 -11.51
CA ILE A 19 35.35 -2.88 -10.27
C ILE A 19 34.15 -1.96 -10.52
N MET A 20 34.08 -1.30 -11.68
CA MET A 20 32.96 -0.41 -12.06
C MET A 20 31.68 -1.20 -12.33
N ALA A 21 31.77 -2.36 -12.98
CA ALA A 21 30.62 -3.22 -13.25
C ALA A 21 30.00 -3.80 -11.96
N LEU A 22 30.85 -4.21 -11.02
CA LEU A 22 30.41 -4.69 -9.70
C LEU A 22 29.81 -3.57 -8.85
N ALA A 23 30.36 -2.35 -8.91
CA ALA A 23 29.78 -1.19 -8.24
C ALA A 23 28.41 -0.81 -8.83
N GLY A 24 28.26 -0.88 -10.16
CA GLY A 24 26.98 -0.64 -10.84
C GLY A 24 25.92 -1.69 -10.47
N LEU A 25 26.28 -2.97 -10.46
CA LEU A 25 25.39 -4.04 -9.99
C LEU A 25 25.03 -3.87 -8.51
N ALA A 26 26.00 -3.56 -7.65
CA ALA A 26 25.74 -3.30 -6.24
C ALA A 26 24.79 -2.10 -6.04
N LEU A 27 24.95 -1.02 -6.80
CA LEU A 27 24.03 0.13 -6.77
C LEU A 27 22.63 -0.24 -7.24
N VAL A 28 22.49 -1.03 -8.31
CA VAL A 28 21.18 -1.50 -8.79
C VAL A 28 20.53 -2.47 -7.80
N PHE A 29 21.29 -3.37 -7.18
CA PHE A 29 20.77 -4.22 -6.10
C PHE A 29 20.35 -3.37 -4.90
N LEU A 30 21.18 -2.42 -4.46
CA LEU A 30 20.85 -1.54 -3.33
C LEU A 30 19.60 -0.70 -3.61
N THR A 31 19.46 -0.09 -4.80
CA THR A 31 18.26 0.68 -5.16
C THR A 31 17.00 -0.19 -5.30
N ASN A 32 17.13 -1.45 -5.72
CA ASN A 32 16.01 -2.41 -5.76
C ASN A 32 15.66 -3.00 -4.38
N PHE A 33 16.59 -3.03 -3.42
CA PHE A 33 16.34 -3.50 -2.04
C PHE A 33 15.72 -2.41 -1.14
N TYR A 34 15.77 -1.14 -1.53
CA TYR A 34 15.05 -0.04 -0.86
C TYR A 34 13.58 0.06 -1.32
N VAL A 35 12.92 -1.05 -1.64
CA VAL A 35 11.45 -1.08 -1.54
C VAL A 35 11.13 -1.03 -0.06
N ALA A 36 10.84 0.17 0.45
CA ALA A 36 10.41 0.34 1.83
C ALA A 36 9.13 -0.48 2.06
N GLU A 37 9.24 -1.61 2.77
CA GLU A 37 8.07 -2.32 3.27
C GLU A 37 7.32 -1.37 4.21
N GLY A 38 6.02 -1.17 3.96
CA GLY A 38 5.20 -0.29 4.78
C GLY A 38 5.24 -0.67 6.27
N SER A 39 5.18 0.33 7.14
CA SER A 39 5.22 0.14 8.58
C SER A 39 4.01 -0.69 9.05
N ARG A 40 4.18 -1.45 10.13
CA ARG A 40 3.12 -2.31 10.69
C ARG A 40 2.67 -1.78 12.04
N HIS A 41 1.37 -1.59 12.18
CA HIS A 41 0.72 -1.07 13.38
C HIS A 41 -0.12 -2.17 14.03
N ALA A 42 0.25 -2.59 15.25
CA ALA A 42 -0.43 -3.67 15.96
C ALA A 42 -1.49 -3.16 16.93
N VAL A 43 -2.72 -3.68 16.84
CA VAL A 43 -3.83 -3.35 17.75
C VAL A 43 -4.42 -4.63 18.33
N TYR A 44 -4.36 -4.77 19.66
CA TYR A 44 -5.00 -5.87 20.39
C TYR A 44 -6.46 -5.54 20.65
N TRP A 45 -7.36 -6.32 20.02
CA TRP A 45 -8.79 -6.04 19.97
C TRP A 45 -9.57 -6.80 21.04
N ASN A 46 -9.55 -6.31 22.27
CA ASN A 46 -10.27 -6.91 23.40
C ASN A 46 -10.81 -5.83 24.36
N SER A 47 -11.72 -6.22 25.25
CA SER A 47 -12.37 -5.29 26.19
C SER A 47 -11.42 -4.74 27.27
N SER A 48 -10.34 -5.46 27.58
CA SER A 48 -9.30 -5.01 28.51
C SER A 48 -8.49 -3.83 27.96
N ASN A 49 -8.42 -3.66 26.64
CA ASN A 49 -7.78 -2.51 26.02
C ASN A 49 -8.64 -1.24 26.20
N ILE A 50 -8.23 -0.38 27.12
CA ILE A 50 -8.98 0.84 27.48
C ILE A 50 -9.11 1.84 26.32
N HIS A 51 -8.18 1.82 25.37
CA HIS A 51 -8.20 2.74 24.23
C HIS A 51 -9.38 2.46 23.32
N LEU A 52 -9.72 1.18 23.11
CA LEU A 52 -10.83 0.77 22.26
C LEU A 52 -12.21 1.01 22.89
N ARG A 53 -12.28 1.07 24.23
CA ARG A 53 -13.54 1.33 24.95
C ARG A 53 -13.90 2.82 25.01
N ARG A 54 -12.91 3.71 24.93
CA ARG A 54 -13.11 5.16 25.01
C ARG A 54 -13.28 5.77 23.62
N GLU A 55 -13.94 6.92 23.56
CA GLU A 55 -13.88 7.76 22.37
C GLU A 55 -12.47 8.32 22.18
N GLY A 56 -12.04 8.43 20.93
CA GLY A 56 -10.82 9.16 20.57
C GLY A 56 -9.58 8.32 20.30
N TYR A 57 -9.61 6.99 20.42
CA TYR A 57 -8.47 6.19 19.98
C TYR A 57 -8.31 6.30 18.46
N THR A 58 -7.21 6.97 18.08
CA THR A 58 -6.89 7.32 16.71
C THR A 58 -5.51 6.77 16.39
N LEU A 59 -5.42 6.00 15.31
CA LEU A 59 -4.17 5.51 14.76
C LEU A 59 -3.87 6.29 13.49
N GLN A 60 -2.67 6.86 13.39
CA GLN A 60 -2.20 7.51 12.18
C GLN A 60 -1.34 6.50 11.39
N VAL A 61 -1.60 6.38 10.09
CA VAL A 61 -0.90 5.47 9.18
C VAL A 61 -0.51 6.20 7.90
N ASN A 62 0.53 5.72 7.22
CA ASN A 62 0.88 6.17 5.88
C ASN A 62 0.22 5.28 4.82
N VAL A 63 0.24 5.73 3.56
CA VAL A 63 -0.05 4.85 2.42
C VAL A 63 0.96 3.70 2.43
N ASN A 64 0.51 2.51 2.04
CA ASN A 64 1.25 1.25 2.03
C ASN A 64 1.58 0.64 3.41
N ASP A 65 1.30 1.33 4.53
CA ASP A 65 1.37 0.75 5.87
C ASP A 65 0.33 -0.37 6.06
N TYR A 66 0.54 -1.16 7.11
CA TYR A 66 -0.36 -2.24 7.52
C TYR A 66 -0.91 -2.00 8.93
N LEU A 67 -2.20 -2.31 9.12
CA LEU A 67 -2.83 -2.46 10.42
C LEU A 67 -3.05 -3.94 10.71
N ASP A 68 -2.37 -4.45 11.73
CA ASP A 68 -2.50 -5.81 12.24
C ASP A 68 -3.42 -5.80 13.48
N ILE A 69 -4.65 -6.29 13.32
CA ILE A 69 -5.63 -6.44 14.40
C ILE A 69 -5.55 -7.85 14.97
N TYR A 70 -5.16 -7.96 16.24
CA TYR A 70 -5.07 -9.22 16.96
C TYR A 70 -6.38 -9.53 17.70
N CYS A 71 -6.98 -10.67 17.38
CA CYS A 71 -8.17 -11.17 18.07
C CYS A 71 -7.85 -11.58 19.52
N PRO A 72 -8.83 -11.55 20.44
CA PRO A 72 -8.69 -12.11 21.77
C PRO A 72 -8.27 -13.58 21.70
N HIS A 73 -7.26 -13.95 22.48
CA HIS A 73 -6.76 -15.31 22.56
C HIS A 73 -6.69 -15.73 24.02
N TYR A 74 -7.22 -16.91 24.31
CA TYR A 74 -7.34 -17.46 25.64
C TYR A 74 -6.86 -18.91 25.64
N ASN A 75 -6.13 -19.29 26.69
CA ASN A 75 -5.72 -20.69 26.86
C ASN A 75 -6.94 -21.58 27.08
N SER A 76 -6.91 -22.81 26.55
CA SER A 76 -7.99 -23.79 26.69
C SER A 76 -8.29 -24.18 28.14
N SER A 77 -7.34 -23.96 29.06
CA SER A 77 -7.49 -24.21 30.49
C SER A 77 -8.23 -23.10 31.24
N GLN A 78 -8.41 -21.91 30.66
CA GLN A 78 -9.10 -20.80 31.31
C GLN A 78 -10.61 -21.03 31.32
N ARG A 79 -11.18 -21.14 32.53
CA ARG A 79 -12.63 -21.21 32.73
C ARG A 79 -13.21 -19.79 32.72
N GLY A 80 -13.92 -19.44 31.65
CA GLY A 80 -14.57 -18.13 31.51
C GLY A 80 -15.21 -17.98 30.13
N VAL A 81 -16.05 -16.95 29.96
CA VAL A 81 -16.61 -16.62 28.64
C VAL A 81 -15.51 -15.93 27.82
N ALA A 82 -14.98 -16.64 26.83
CA ALA A 82 -14.01 -16.09 25.91
C ALA A 82 -14.67 -15.02 25.02
N GLU A 83 -14.03 -13.85 24.92
CA GLU A 83 -14.53 -12.77 24.08
C GLU A 83 -14.43 -13.13 22.60
N GLN A 84 -15.51 -12.86 21.88
CA GLN A 84 -15.62 -13.05 20.44
C GLN A 84 -16.31 -11.84 19.83
N TYR A 85 -15.81 -11.40 18.67
CA TYR A 85 -16.21 -10.15 18.03
C TYR A 85 -16.37 -10.32 16.53
N VAL A 86 -17.31 -9.58 15.95
CA VAL A 86 -17.37 -9.32 14.50
C VAL A 86 -16.88 -7.90 14.26
N LEU A 87 -15.91 -7.74 13.37
CA LEU A 87 -15.29 -6.45 13.02
C LEU A 87 -15.97 -5.89 11.77
N TYR A 88 -16.32 -4.61 11.82
CA TYR A 88 -16.95 -3.88 10.73
C TYR A 88 -16.15 -2.63 10.39
N MET A 89 -16.09 -2.31 9.10
CA MET A 89 -15.67 -1.02 8.62
C MET A 89 -16.92 -0.19 8.35
N VAL A 90 -17.05 0.96 9.01
CA VAL A 90 -18.30 1.74 9.05
C VAL A 90 -18.06 3.20 8.67
N SER A 91 -19.15 3.90 8.35
CA SER A 91 -19.16 5.35 8.23
C SER A 91 -18.92 6.04 9.57
N TYR A 92 -18.59 7.34 9.54
CA TYR A 92 -18.48 8.18 10.75
C TYR A 92 -19.72 8.09 11.65
N ARG A 93 -20.92 8.09 11.06
CA ARG A 93 -22.17 7.94 11.81
C ARG A 93 -22.23 6.58 12.52
N GLY A 94 -21.89 5.49 11.82
CA GLY A 94 -21.81 4.14 12.42
C GLY A 94 -20.80 4.05 13.55
N TYR A 95 -19.65 4.72 13.43
CA TYR A 95 -18.64 4.81 14.49
C TYR A 95 -19.15 5.55 15.75
N ARG A 96 -19.93 6.62 15.56
CA ARG A 96 -20.52 7.40 16.65
C ARG A 96 -21.64 6.65 17.36
N THR A 97 -22.49 5.94 16.62
CA THR A 97 -23.66 5.22 17.15
C THR A 97 -23.38 3.75 17.48
N CYS A 98 -22.17 3.25 17.23
CA CYS A 98 -21.84 1.82 17.33
C CYS A 98 -22.77 0.93 16.49
N ASP A 99 -23.19 1.41 15.31
CA ASP A 99 -24.16 0.71 14.45
C ASP A 99 -23.44 -0.05 13.31
N PRO A 100 -23.41 -1.41 13.34
CA PRO A 100 -22.76 -2.21 12.31
C PRO A 100 -23.50 -2.20 10.96
N GLN A 101 -24.76 -1.75 10.90
CA GLN A 101 -25.53 -1.67 9.65
C GLN A 101 -25.08 -0.53 8.74
N LEU A 102 -24.33 0.44 9.27
CA LEU A 102 -23.82 1.60 8.53
C LEU A 102 -22.41 1.35 7.94
N GLY A 103 -22.16 0.10 7.53
CA GLY A 103 -20.90 -0.37 6.99
C GLY A 103 -20.97 -1.81 6.54
N PHE A 104 -19.81 -2.45 6.45
CA PHE A 104 -19.71 -3.85 6.02
C PHE A 104 -18.79 -4.63 6.96
N LYS A 105 -19.08 -5.93 7.06
CA LYS A 105 -18.28 -6.87 7.84
C LYS A 105 -16.90 -7.04 7.20
N ARG A 106 -15.84 -6.84 7.99
CA ARG A 106 -14.45 -6.96 7.55
C ARG A 106 -13.78 -8.23 8.03
N TRP A 107 -14.06 -8.67 9.27
CA TRP A 107 -13.43 -9.84 9.88
C TRP A 107 -14.27 -10.44 11.01
N GLU A 108 -13.96 -11.69 11.42
CA GLU A 108 -14.53 -12.34 12.60
C GLU A 108 -13.45 -12.90 13.51
N CYS A 109 -13.48 -12.48 14.78
CA CYS A 109 -12.73 -13.08 15.86
C CYS A 109 -13.59 -14.14 16.56
N ASN A 110 -13.75 -15.31 15.91
CA ASN A 110 -14.62 -16.41 16.37
C ASN A 110 -13.85 -17.65 16.90
N ARG A 111 -12.50 -17.59 16.91
CA ARG A 111 -11.63 -18.70 17.37
C ARG A 111 -10.73 -18.25 18.53
N PRO A 112 -11.27 -18.10 19.75
CA PRO A 112 -10.51 -17.63 20.90
C PRO A 112 -9.45 -18.63 21.41
N HIS A 113 -9.60 -19.92 21.10
CA HIS A 113 -8.69 -20.99 21.55
C HIS A 113 -7.84 -21.53 20.40
N ALA A 114 -7.38 -20.67 19.49
CA ALA A 114 -6.51 -21.07 18.40
C ALA A 114 -5.22 -21.75 18.94
N PRO A 115 -4.74 -22.85 18.30
CA PRO A 115 -3.76 -23.75 18.89
C PRO A 115 -2.33 -23.21 19.03
N HIS A 116 -1.96 -22.16 18.28
CA HIS A 116 -0.59 -21.67 18.22
C HIS A 116 -0.43 -20.23 18.68
N ALA A 117 -1.17 -19.30 18.07
CA ALA A 117 -1.03 -17.88 18.31
C ALA A 117 -2.39 -17.17 18.15
N PRO A 118 -2.53 -15.95 18.70
CA PRO A 118 -3.69 -15.11 18.41
C PRO A 118 -3.85 -14.93 16.90
N ILE A 119 -5.08 -15.13 16.41
CA ILE A 119 -5.39 -14.89 15.00
C ILE A 119 -5.28 -13.39 14.75
N LYS A 120 -4.62 -13.03 13.64
CA LYS A 120 -4.51 -11.65 13.21
C LYS A 120 -5.19 -11.42 11.86
N PHE A 121 -5.88 -10.31 11.77
CA PHE A 121 -6.36 -9.72 10.53
C PHE A 121 -5.42 -8.57 10.14
N SER A 122 -4.97 -8.55 8.89
CA SER A 122 -4.08 -7.51 8.38
C SER A 122 -4.81 -6.70 7.30
N GLU A 123 -4.87 -5.39 7.48
CA GLU A 123 -5.33 -4.43 6.48
C GLU A 123 -4.14 -3.69 5.91
N LYS A 124 -4.08 -3.51 4.59
CA LYS A 124 -3.05 -2.68 3.94
C LYS A 124 -3.68 -1.39 3.46
N PHE A 125 -3.11 -0.24 3.83
CA PHE A 125 -3.58 1.08 3.39
C PHE A 125 -3.07 1.43 2.01
N GLN A 126 -3.50 0.69 0.99
CA GLN A 126 -3.11 0.91 -0.39
C GLN A 126 -4.11 1.81 -1.13
N ARG A 127 -3.60 2.62 -2.06
CA ARG A 127 -4.42 3.50 -2.90
C ARG A 127 -5.26 2.74 -3.92
N TYR A 128 -4.69 1.67 -4.48
CA TYR A 128 -5.34 0.86 -5.49
C TYR A 128 -5.44 -0.58 -5.02
N SER A 129 -6.65 -1.13 -5.05
CA SER A 129 -6.88 -2.52 -4.68
C SER A 129 -6.80 -3.43 -5.91
N ALA A 130 -5.98 -4.48 -5.83
CA ALA A 130 -5.96 -5.54 -6.84
C ALA A 130 -7.21 -6.44 -6.80
N PHE A 131 -8.02 -6.35 -5.74
CA PHE A 131 -9.25 -7.11 -5.58
C PHE A 131 -10.46 -6.22 -5.84
N SER A 132 -11.43 -6.71 -6.63
CA SER A 132 -12.63 -5.96 -7.02
C SER A 132 -13.55 -5.58 -5.86
N LEU A 133 -13.49 -6.33 -4.75
CA LEU A 133 -14.18 -6.00 -3.49
C LEU A 133 -13.20 -5.53 -2.41
N GLY A 134 -11.94 -5.26 -2.77
CA GLY A 134 -10.97 -4.71 -1.84
C GLY A 134 -11.20 -3.22 -1.65
N TYR A 135 -10.74 -2.71 -0.52
CA TYR A 135 -10.98 -1.33 -0.15
C TYR A 135 -9.78 -0.45 -0.54
N GLU A 136 -10.07 0.79 -0.92
CA GLU A 136 -9.08 1.77 -1.37
C GLU A 136 -8.95 2.91 -0.36
N PHE A 137 -7.71 3.24 -0.01
CA PHE A 137 -7.40 4.19 1.04
C PHE A 137 -6.76 5.46 0.45
N HIS A 138 -7.28 6.60 0.87
CA HIS A 138 -6.92 7.91 0.36
C HIS A 138 -6.24 8.74 1.44
N VAL A 139 -5.22 9.50 1.03
CA VAL A 139 -4.52 10.44 1.91
C VAL A 139 -5.50 11.52 2.40
N GLY A 140 -5.34 11.94 3.65
CA GLY A 140 -6.19 12.94 4.30
C GLY A 140 -7.55 12.41 4.75
N HIS A 141 -7.83 11.11 4.58
CA HIS A 141 -9.12 10.53 4.95
C HIS A 141 -9.06 9.75 6.27
N GLU A 142 -10.19 9.76 6.97
CA GLU A 142 -10.42 8.99 8.19
C GLU A 142 -11.30 7.78 7.91
N TYR A 143 -10.88 6.63 8.43
CA TYR A 143 -11.54 5.34 8.30
C TYR A 143 -11.89 4.79 9.67
N TYR A 144 -13.05 4.16 9.80
CA TYR A 144 -13.60 3.81 11.10
C TYR A 144 -13.89 2.32 11.21
N TYR A 145 -13.36 1.73 12.27
CA TYR A 145 -13.57 0.33 12.61
C TYR A 145 -14.35 0.23 13.91
N ILE A 146 -15.34 -0.64 13.95
CA ILE A 146 -16.07 -1.00 15.17
C ILE A 146 -16.19 -2.51 15.30
N SER A 147 -16.47 -3.00 16.50
CA SER A 147 -16.83 -4.40 16.68
C SER A 147 -18.01 -4.59 17.62
N THR A 148 -18.84 -5.58 17.31
CA THR A 148 -19.92 -6.04 18.18
C THR A 148 -19.60 -7.43 18.73
N PRO A 149 -19.87 -7.69 20.02
CA PRO A 149 -19.70 -9.03 20.59
C PRO A 149 -20.70 -10.02 19.98
N THR A 150 -20.30 -11.27 19.77
CA THR A 150 -21.17 -12.30 19.16
C THR A 150 -22.25 -12.84 20.09
N HIS A 151 -22.00 -12.90 21.41
CA HIS A 151 -22.87 -13.56 22.39
C HIS A 151 -23.50 -12.61 23.42
N HIS A 152 -23.20 -11.31 23.37
CA HIS A 152 -23.62 -10.34 24.39
C HIS A 152 -24.20 -9.07 23.79
N HIS A 153 -25.48 -9.14 23.40
CA HIS A 153 -26.21 -7.97 22.95
C HIS A 153 -26.31 -6.93 24.10
N GLY A 154 -25.82 -5.70 23.88
CA GLY A 154 -25.92 -4.58 24.83
C GLY A 154 -24.62 -4.08 25.47
N ARG A 155 -23.45 -4.67 25.19
CA ARG A 155 -22.16 -4.07 25.61
C ARG A 155 -21.76 -2.92 24.69
N SER A 156 -21.06 -1.92 25.25
CA SER A 156 -20.45 -0.83 24.48
C SER A 156 -19.51 -1.40 23.41
N CYS A 157 -19.64 -0.95 22.16
CA CYS A 157 -18.78 -1.42 21.08
C CYS A 157 -17.31 -0.99 21.31
N LEU A 158 -16.39 -1.81 20.83
CA LEU A 158 -14.99 -1.41 20.68
C LEU A 158 -14.85 -0.66 19.35
N ARG A 159 -14.04 0.40 19.33
CA ARG A 159 -13.91 1.23 18.13
C ARG A 159 -12.52 1.84 17.97
N LEU A 160 -12.13 2.02 16.71
CA LEU A 160 -10.85 2.58 16.29
C LEU A 160 -11.09 3.54 15.13
N ARG A 161 -10.48 4.72 15.20
CA ARG A 161 -10.37 5.65 14.08
C ARG A 161 -8.98 5.54 13.48
N VAL A 162 -8.87 5.48 12.17
CA VAL A 162 -7.61 5.44 11.45
C VAL A 162 -7.53 6.63 10.52
N TYR A 163 -6.48 7.45 10.65
CA TYR A 163 -6.22 8.59 9.76
C TYR A 163 -5.05 8.27 8.84
N VAL A 164 -5.28 8.36 7.53
CA VAL A 164 -4.24 8.12 6.52
C VAL A 164 -3.58 9.46 6.19
N CYS A 165 -2.35 9.69 6.64
CA CYS A 165 -1.77 11.03 6.63
C CYS A 165 -0.92 11.36 5.41
N CYS A 166 0.01 10.49 5.02
CA CYS A 166 1.05 10.83 4.07
C CYS A 166 1.24 9.74 3.03
N SER A 167 1.54 10.17 1.80
CA SER A 167 2.13 9.29 0.80
C SER A 167 3.56 8.95 1.21
N THR A 168 4.01 7.73 0.96
CA THR A 168 5.45 7.44 1.11
C THR A 168 6.19 8.09 -0.05
N ALA A 169 7.46 8.49 0.14
CA ALA A 169 8.23 9.17 -0.91
C ALA A 169 8.32 8.38 -2.23
N ALA A 170 8.09 7.06 -2.19
CA ALA A 170 8.02 6.19 -3.37
C ALA A 170 6.74 6.36 -4.21
N ASP A 171 5.67 6.92 -3.63
CA ASP A 171 4.37 7.13 -4.26
C ASP A 171 4.18 8.59 -4.77
N ALA A 172 5.14 9.50 -4.48
CA ALA A 172 5.07 10.90 -4.90
C ALA A 172 5.35 11.09 -6.41
N ASP A 173 5.98 10.12 -7.05
CA ASP A 173 6.28 10.14 -8.49
C ASP A 173 5.08 9.69 -9.37
N ASP A 174 3.96 9.27 -8.76
CA ASP A 174 2.76 8.77 -9.46
C ASP A 174 1.57 9.75 -9.36
N GLU A 175 1.81 10.99 -8.88
CA GLU A 175 0.80 12.04 -8.94
C GLU A 175 0.74 12.60 -10.37
N PRO A 176 -0.39 12.47 -11.11
CA PRO A 176 -0.51 13.11 -12.39
C PRO A 176 -0.43 14.63 -12.18
N GLN A 177 0.66 15.24 -12.65
CA GLN A 177 0.77 16.69 -12.72
C GLN A 177 -0.48 17.23 -13.43
N PRO A 178 -1.11 18.31 -12.93
CA PRO A 178 -2.14 19.00 -13.68
C PRO A 178 -1.52 19.45 -15.01
N THR A 179 -1.81 18.75 -16.10
CA THR A 179 -1.55 19.29 -17.42
C THR A 179 -2.47 20.49 -17.58
N GLU A 180 -1.90 21.68 -17.48
CA GLU A 180 -2.50 22.92 -17.99
C GLU A 180 -3.11 22.62 -19.37
N PRO A 181 -4.40 22.91 -19.60
CA PRO A 181 -4.97 22.73 -20.93
C PRO A 181 -4.29 23.72 -21.87
N ASP A 182 -3.47 23.20 -22.78
CA ASP A 182 -2.84 23.96 -23.86
C ASP A 182 -3.92 24.44 -24.84
N TYR A 183 -4.50 25.62 -24.56
CA TYR A 183 -5.41 26.29 -25.48
C TYR A 183 -4.57 26.89 -26.62
N THR A 184 -4.23 26.07 -27.60
CA THR A 184 -3.68 26.57 -28.87
C THR A 184 -4.79 27.25 -29.67
N LEU A 185 -5.01 28.54 -29.43
CA LEU A 185 -5.89 29.37 -30.26
C LEU A 185 -5.24 29.55 -31.63
N ARG A 186 -5.74 28.81 -32.64
CA ARG A 186 -5.50 29.13 -34.05
C ARG A 186 -6.22 30.44 -34.40
N PRO A 187 -5.54 31.46 -34.98
CA PRO A 187 -6.18 32.73 -35.29
C PRO A 187 -6.86 32.63 -36.67
N ASN A 188 -8.18 32.51 -36.71
CA ASN A 188 -9.09 33.07 -37.75
C ASN A 188 -10.47 32.39 -37.72
N ILE A 189 -11.30 32.69 -36.73
CA ILE A 189 -12.74 32.48 -36.85
C ILE A 189 -13.42 33.81 -36.47
N LYS A 190 -14.09 34.41 -37.46
CA LYS A 190 -14.94 35.59 -37.28
C LYS A 190 -16.20 35.13 -36.56
N ILE A 191 -16.55 35.84 -35.49
CA ILE A 191 -17.76 35.61 -34.71
C ILE A 191 -18.85 36.41 -35.40
N ASP A 192 -19.67 35.72 -36.18
CA ASP A 192 -21.02 36.18 -36.52
C ASP A 192 -21.97 35.00 -36.31
N ASP A 193 -23.09 35.34 -35.66
CA ASP A 193 -24.32 34.57 -35.45
C ASP A 193 -24.29 33.45 -34.38
N LEU A 194 -24.66 33.90 -33.17
CA LEU A 194 -25.58 33.17 -32.30
C LEU A 194 -26.82 32.81 -33.11
N ASP A 195 -27.21 31.54 -33.10
CA ASP A 195 -28.57 31.04 -32.84
C ASP A 195 -28.64 29.54 -33.18
N ASP A 196 -29.39 28.81 -32.35
CA ASP A 196 -30.06 27.54 -32.67
C ASP A 196 -29.47 26.19 -32.20
N TYR A 197 -30.19 25.63 -31.23
CA TYR A 197 -30.61 24.24 -31.04
C TYR A 197 -29.69 23.14 -30.43
N ASP A 198 -30.18 22.68 -29.27
CA ASP A 198 -30.12 21.34 -28.68
C ASP A 198 -29.58 20.18 -29.54
N ASN A 199 -28.47 19.57 -29.09
CA ASN A 199 -28.30 18.11 -28.95
C ASN A 199 -26.92 17.80 -28.32
N PRO A 200 -26.81 17.21 -27.10
CA PRO A 200 -25.57 16.57 -26.70
C PRO A 200 -25.57 15.14 -27.27
N GLU A 201 -25.09 15.00 -28.51
CA GLU A 201 -24.73 13.69 -29.04
C GLU A 201 -23.51 13.19 -28.27
N VAL A 202 -23.74 12.22 -27.37
CA VAL A 202 -22.71 11.65 -26.50
C VAL A 202 -21.59 11.04 -27.37
N PRO A 203 -20.34 11.52 -27.29
CA PRO A 203 -19.25 10.84 -27.99
C PRO A 203 -19.02 9.48 -27.34
N LYS A 204 -19.13 8.43 -28.14
CA LYS A 204 -18.79 7.05 -27.79
C LYS A 204 -17.39 7.04 -27.17
N LEU A 205 -17.29 6.65 -25.90
CA LEU A 205 -16.01 6.41 -25.25
C LEU A 205 -15.35 5.21 -25.94
N GLU A 206 -14.41 5.49 -26.84
CA GLU A 206 -13.55 4.47 -27.42
C GLU A 206 -12.73 3.84 -26.29
N LYS A 207 -12.66 2.51 -26.31
CA LYS A 207 -11.95 1.67 -25.34
C LYS A 207 -10.55 2.21 -25.09
N SER A 208 -10.34 2.81 -23.92
CA SER A 208 -8.98 3.02 -23.43
C SER A 208 -8.33 1.66 -23.18
N ILE A 209 -7.23 1.49 -23.90
CA ILE A 209 -6.35 0.35 -23.95
C ILE A 209 -5.93 -0.08 -22.53
N SER A 210 -5.86 -1.40 -22.36
CA SER A 210 -5.23 -2.10 -21.23
C SER A 210 -4.04 -1.32 -20.67
N GLY A 211 -4.23 -0.65 -19.53
CA GLY A 211 -3.12 -0.15 -18.73
C GLY A 211 -2.28 -1.35 -18.28
N SER A 212 -1.10 -1.52 -18.87
CA SER A 212 -0.11 -2.44 -18.35
C SER A 212 0.31 -1.91 -16.98
N SER A 213 0.13 -2.75 -15.97
CA SER A 213 0.66 -2.49 -14.63
C SER A 213 2.16 -2.17 -14.73
N PRO A 214 2.66 -1.06 -14.14
CA PRO A 214 4.07 -0.68 -14.15
C PRO A 214 5.00 -1.78 -13.57
N SER A 215 4.43 -2.70 -12.78
CA SER A 215 5.15 -3.84 -12.21
C SER A 215 5.61 -4.87 -13.26
N ARG A 216 4.87 -5.05 -14.36
CA ARG A 216 5.22 -6.01 -15.42
C ARG A 216 6.25 -5.44 -16.38
N ASP A 217 6.15 -4.15 -16.69
CA ASP A 217 7.10 -3.48 -17.57
C ASP A 217 8.48 -3.32 -16.88
N ARG A 218 8.51 -3.09 -15.56
CA ARG A 218 9.78 -3.14 -14.80
C ARG A 218 10.39 -4.53 -14.74
N LEU A 219 9.59 -5.59 -14.65
CA LEU A 219 10.10 -6.97 -14.67
C LEU A 219 10.69 -7.32 -16.05
N LEU A 220 10.01 -6.94 -17.13
CA LEU A 220 10.49 -7.16 -18.50
C LEU A 220 11.75 -6.36 -18.82
N VAL A 221 11.83 -5.11 -18.36
CA VAL A 221 13.05 -4.28 -18.46
C VAL A 221 14.19 -4.90 -17.64
N THR A 222 13.90 -5.48 -16.46
CA THR A 222 14.91 -6.16 -15.62
C THR A 222 15.44 -7.44 -16.27
N VAL A 223 14.57 -8.23 -16.90
CA VAL A 223 14.98 -9.44 -17.64
C VAL A 223 15.77 -9.05 -18.88
N ALA A 224 15.35 -8.02 -19.62
CA ALA A 224 16.05 -7.54 -20.81
C ALA A 224 17.44 -6.96 -20.48
N THR A 225 17.57 -6.20 -19.38
CA THR A 225 18.87 -5.65 -18.95
C THR A 225 19.79 -6.74 -18.43
N LEU A 226 19.29 -7.72 -17.67
CA LEU A 226 20.07 -8.91 -17.28
C LEU A 226 20.56 -9.69 -18.51
N PHE A 227 19.71 -9.88 -19.53
CA PHE A 227 20.07 -10.59 -20.76
C PHE A 227 21.15 -9.85 -21.56
N LEU A 228 21.01 -8.53 -21.72
CA LEU A 228 21.99 -7.69 -22.42
C LEU A 228 23.33 -7.65 -21.68
N VAL A 229 23.32 -7.65 -20.35
CA VAL A 229 24.54 -7.68 -19.53
C VAL A 229 25.22 -9.05 -19.62
N THR A 230 24.47 -10.16 -19.62
CA THR A 230 25.06 -11.50 -19.82
C THR A 230 25.71 -11.68 -21.19
N LEU A 231 25.16 -11.04 -22.23
CA LEU A 231 25.74 -11.03 -23.58
C LEU A 231 27.00 -10.16 -23.68
N SER A 232 27.15 -9.15 -22.82
CA SER A 232 28.34 -8.29 -22.79
C SER A 232 29.53 -8.86 -22.01
N ILE A 233 29.32 -9.97 -21.30
CA ILE A 233 30.35 -10.66 -20.47
C ILE A 233 30.82 -11.97 -21.14
N SER A 234 30.15 -12.44 -22.21
CA SER A 234 30.51 -13.66 -22.94
C SER A 234 31.37 -13.42 -24.17
#